data_AF-A0A818G0B4-F1
#
_entry.id   AF-A0A818G0B4-F1
#
_cell.length_a   1.000
_cell.length_b   1.000
_cell.length_c   1.000
_cell.angle_alpha   90.00
_cell.angle_beta   90.00
_cell.angle_gamma   90.00
#
_symmetry.space_group_name_H-M   'P 1'
#
loop_
_entity.id
_entity.type
_entity.pdbx_description
1 polymer ?
#
loop_
_entity_poly.entity_id
_entity_poly.type
_entity_poly.pdbx_seq_one_letter_code
_entity_poly.pdbx_strand_id
1 'polypeptide(L)'
;MNKYLLTSDYNYVGDYVNDDDSYDFKRAHGFNYHNGPEWLWLTGYYLRAKLYWSKQQNDPLIYKQTIKHIRKILSLHMDLLNSNDWNGLPELTNDDGRLCSYSCSVQAWSSATLVEALYDLIRS
;
A
#
# COMPACT_ATOMS: atom_id res chain seq x y z
N MET A 1 0.74 5.00 2.90
CA MET A 1 0.57 4.11 1.73
C MET A 1 -0.81 4.37 1.13
N ASN A 2 -1.36 3.52 0.26
CA ASN A 2 -2.77 3.67 -0.17
C ASN A 2 -3.71 3.09 0.89
N LYS A 3 -4.78 3.82 1.21
CA LYS A 3 -5.76 3.42 2.23
C LYS A 3 -6.84 2.53 1.65
N TYR A 4 -7.26 1.52 2.40
CA TYR A 4 -8.30 0.57 1.99
C TYR A 4 -9.71 1.19 2.08
N LEU A 5 -9.95 1.99 3.12
CA LEU A 5 -11.19 2.73 3.33
C LEU A 5 -10.84 4.22 3.53
N LEU A 6 -11.74 5.12 3.11
CA LEU A 6 -11.55 6.55 3.31
C LEU A 6 -11.59 6.87 4.81
N THR A 7 -10.68 7.73 5.29
CA THR A 7 -10.61 8.12 6.71
C THR A 7 -11.85 8.84 7.20
N SER A 8 -12.68 9.36 6.28
CA SER A 8 -13.96 10.01 6.59
C SER A 8 -15.10 9.02 6.78
N ASP A 9 -14.91 7.74 6.47
CA ASP A 9 -15.94 6.72 6.68
C ASP A 9 -16.12 6.48 8.18
N TYR A 10 -17.38 6.40 8.63
CA TYR A 10 -17.71 6.15 10.03
C TYR A 10 -17.13 4.83 10.54
N ASN A 11 -16.90 3.85 9.66
CA ASN A 11 -16.36 2.54 10.01
C ASN A 11 -14.83 2.45 9.89
N TYR A 12 -14.15 3.55 9.58
CA TYR A 12 -12.69 3.56 9.48
C TYR A 12 -12.02 3.33 10.86
N VAL A 13 -11.22 2.26 10.93
CA VAL A 13 -10.35 1.94 12.07
C VAL A 13 -9.00 1.46 11.53
N GLY A 14 -8.03 2.38 11.46
CA GLY A 14 -6.77 2.15 10.74
C GLY A 14 -5.73 1.27 11.42
N ASP A 15 -5.80 1.09 12.73
CA ASP A 15 -4.82 0.28 13.49
C ASP A 15 -5.37 -1.13 13.74
N TYR A 16 -4.78 -2.15 13.12
CA TYR A 16 -5.19 -3.54 13.23
C TYR A 16 -4.56 -4.23 14.45
N VAL A 17 -5.42 -4.86 15.26
CA VAL A 17 -5.06 -5.66 16.43
C VAL A 17 -5.89 -6.95 16.38
N ASN A 18 -5.25 -8.08 16.08
CA ASN A 18 -5.97 -9.32 15.79
C ASN A 18 -6.56 -9.99 17.05
N ASP A 19 -5.92 -9.77 18.20
CA ASP A 19 -6.27 -10.35 19.50
C ASP A 19 -7.00 -9.34 20.40
N ASP A 20 -7.61 -8.30 19.82
CA ASP A 20 -8.44 -7.34 20.55
C ASP A 20 -9.65 -8.08 21.17
N ASP A 21 -9.59 -8.32 22.48
CA ASP A 21 -10.60 -9.02 23.26
C ASP A 21 -11.63 -8.05 23.89
N SER A 22 -11.74 -6.84 23.33
CA SER A 22 -12.76 -5.86 23.75
C SER A 22 -14.12 -6.16 23.15
N TYR A 23 -15.14 -5.45 23.64
CA TYR A 23 -16.50 -5.50 23.09
C TYR A 23 -16.75 -4.47 21.97
N ASP A 24 -15.71 -3.79 21.46
CA ASP A 24 -15.86 -2.87 20.34
C ASP A 24 -16.05 -3.65 19.05
N PHE A 25 -17.28 -3.68 18.53
CA PHE A 25 -17.63 -4.43 17.32
C PHE A 25 -16.77 -4.08 16.10
N LYS A 26 -16.17 -2.89 16.05
CA LYS A 26 -15.32 -2.49 14.91
C LYS A 26 -13.93 -3.11 14.97
N ARG A 27 -13.48 -3.58 16.13
CA ARG A 27 -12.11 -4.03 16.39
C ARG A 27 -12.02 -5.47 16.88
N ALA A 28 -13.01 -5.91 17.66
CA ALA A 28 -13.01 -7.18 18.36
C ALA A 28 -12.55 -8.32 17.44
N HIS A 29 -11.55 -9.06 17.90
CA HIS A 29 -10.91 -10.17 17.20
C HIS A 29 -10.49 -9.83 15.75
N GLY A 30 -9.98 -8.62 15.55
CA GLY A 30 -9.45 -8.18 14.27
C GLY A 30 -10.50 -7.82 13.22
N PHE A 31 -11.73 -7.49 13.63
CA PHE A 31 -12.82 -7.14 12.69
C PHE A 31 -12.43 -6.02 11.70
N ASN A 32 -11.50 -5.14 12.07
CA ASN A 32 -11.01 -4.06 11.20
C ASN A 32 -9.93 -4.46 10.18
N TYR A 33 -9.60 -5.75 10.00
CA TYR A 33 -8.57 -6.20 9.05
C TYR A 33 -8.70 -5.58 7.64
N HIS A 34 -9.94 -5.37 7.20
CA HIS A 34 -10.29 -4.70 5.94
C HIS A 34 -11.08 -3.39 6.12
N ASN A 35 -11.05 -2.75 7.30
CA ASN A 35 -11.82 -1.53 7.57
C ASN A 35 -10.92 -0.36 7.99
N GLY A 36 -9.74 -0.22 7.39
CA GLY A 36 -8.85 0.89 7.68
C GLY A 36 -7.38 0.64 7.38
N PRO A 37 -6.79 -0.51 7.76
CA PRO A 37 -5.39 -0.78 7.54
C PRO A 37 -4.98 -0.61 6.09
N GLU A 38 -3.73 -0.22 5.87
CA GLU A 38 -3.22 0.13 4.56
C GLU A 38 -2.59 -1.12 3.91
N TRP A 39 -3.30 -1.70 2.95
CA TRP A 39 -2.88 -2.91 2.26
C TRP A 39 -1.86 -2.61 1.17
N LEU A 40 -0.69 -3.23 1.25
CA LEU A 40 0.43 -2.81 0.42
C LEU A 40 0.29 -3.23 -1.06
N TRP A 41 -0.28 -4.41 -1.33
CA TRP A 41 -0.47 -4.90 -2.71
C TRP A 41 -1.29 -3.96 -3.60
N LEU A 42 -2.23 -3.19 -3.03
CA LEU A 42 -3.02 -2.18 -3.74
C LEU A 42 -2.16 -1.06 -4.32
N THR A 43 -0.99 -0.81 -3.72
CA THR A 43 -0.04 0.21 -4.20
C THR A 43 0.44 -0.12 -5.61
N GLY A 44 0.79 -1.38 -5.90
CA GLY A 44 1.20 -1.79 -7.24
C GLY A 44 0.13 -1.50 -8.30
N TYR A 45 -1.12 -1.94 -8.06
CA TYR A 45 -2.24 -1.68 -8.97
C TYR A 45 -2.52 -0.18 -9.16
N TYR A 46 -2.47 0.60 -8.09
CA TYR A 46 -2.61 2.05 -8.15
C TYR A 46 -1.56 2.70 -9.06
N LEU A 47 -0.28 2.32 -8.90
CA LEU A 47 0.82 2.87 -9.71
C LEU A 47 0.66 2.50 -11.19
N ARG A 48 0.29 1.25 -11.48
CA ARG A 48 -0.01 0.78 -12.84
C ARG A 48 -1.15 1.56 -13.47
N ALA A 49 -2.25 1.74 -12.75
CA ALA A 49 -3.40 2.53 -13.21
C ALA A 49 -3.03 4.00 -13.46
N LYS A 50 -2.28 4.64 -12.54
CA LYS A 50 -1.75 6.00 -12.70
C LYS A 50 -0.93 6.13 -13.98
N LEU A 51 0.01 5.21 -14.21
CA LEU A 51 0.84 5.20 -15.41
C LEU A 51 0.01 5.06 -16.67
N TYR A 52 -0.89 4.07 -16.71
CA TYR A 52 -1.77 3.83 -17.85
C TYR A 52 -2.58 5.08 -18.20
N TRP A 53 -3.30 5.66 -17.25
CA TRP A 53 -4.15 6.81 -17.50
C TRP A 53 -3.36 8.08 -17.85
N SER A 54 -2.16 8.24 -17.32
CA SER A 54 -1.30 9.37 -17.71
C SER A 54 -0.90 9.34 -19.20
N LYS A 55 -0.78 8.14 -19.80
CA LYS A 55 -0.56 8.00 -21.26
C LYS A 55 -1.81 8.34 -22.05
N GLN A 56 -2.99 7.91 -21.58
CA GLN A 56 -4.26 8.16 -22.26
C GLN A 56 -4.63 9.65 -22.34
N GLN A 57 -4.15 10.46 -21.39
CA GLN A 57 -4.37 11.91 -21.39
C GLN A 57 -3.58 12.65 -22.48
N ASN A 58 -2.56 12.01 -23.08
CA ASN A 58 -1.72 12.59 -24.13
C ASN A 58 -1.11 13.97 -23.78
N ASP A 59 -0.85 14.20 -22.48
CA ASP A 59 -0.21 15.41 -21.95
C ASP A 59 1.20 15.05 -21.46
N PRO A 60 2.27 15.53 -22.14
CA PRO A 60 3.65 15.23 -21.76
C PRO A 60 4.04 15.69 -20.34
N LEU A 61 3.44 16.78 -19.84
CA LEU A 61 3.72 17.29 -18.51
C LEU A 61 3.12 16.36 -17.44
N ILE A 62 1.86 15.94 -17.63
CA ILE A 62 1.18 15.00 -16.72
C ILE A 62 1.92 13.65 -16.72
N TYR A 63 2.33 13.17 -17.90
CA TYR A 63 3.10 11.94 -18.01
C TYR A 63 4.41 12.02 -17.22
N LYS A 64 5.21 13.07 -17.45
CA LYS A 64 6.48 13.30 -16.75
C LYS A 64 6.31 13.39 -15.23
N GLN A 65 5.27 14.10 -14.77
CA GLN A 65 4.96 14.21 -13.34
C GLN A 65 4.56 12.86 -12.74
N THR A 66 3.77 12.07 -13.48
CA THR A 66 3.35 10.72 -13.07
C THR A 66 4.55 9.80 -12.92
N ILE A 67 5.47 9.78 -13.88
CA ILE A 67 6.72 9.01 -13.81
C ILE A 67 7.55 9.39 -12.57
N LYS A 68 7.69 10.70 -12.29
CA LYS A 68 8.41 11.18 -11.09
C LYS A 68 7.74 10.71 -9.80
N HIS A 69 6.41 10.77 -9.75
CA HIS A 69 5.63 10.31 -8.61
C HIS A 69 5.78 8.80 -8.36
N ILE A 70 5.65 7.99 -9.41
CA ILE A 70 5.80 6.53 -9.32
C ILE A 70 7.20 6.16 -8.83
N ARG A 71 8.25 6.79 -9.39
CA ARG A 71 9.64 6.56 -8.95
C ARG A 71 9.85 6.88 -7.47
N LYS A 72 9.27 7.98 -6.98
CA LYS A 72 9.33 8.35 -5.56
C LYS A 72 8.66 7.29 -4.69
N ILE A 73 7.49 6.78 -5.09
CA ILE A 73 6.82 5.73 -4.31
C ILE A 73 7.64 4.45 -4.32
N LEU A 74 8.13 4.00 -5.48
CA LEU A 74 8.96 2.79 -5.57
C LEU A 74 10.24 2.90 -4.75
N SER A 75 10.90 4.08 -4.70
CA SER A 75 12.10 4.27 -3.89
C SER A 75 11.82 4.10 -2.40
N LEU A 76 10.70 4.60 -1.89
CA LEU A 76 10.32 4.41 -0.48
C LEU A 76 10.14 2.92 -0.12
N HIS A 77 9.63 2.11 -1.05
CA HIS A 77 9.50 0.67 -0.82
C HIS A 77 10.86 -0.05 -0.89
N MET A 78 11.80 0.45 -1.71
CA MET A 78 13.19 -0.03 -1.68
C MET A 78 13.87 0.32 -0.35
N ASP A 79 13.65 1.51 0.18
CA ASP A 79 14.17 1.91 1.50
C ASP A 79 13.57 1.02 2.61
N LEU A 80 12.27 0.70 2.51
CA LEU A 80 11.62 -0.22 3.45
C LEU A 80 12.21 -1.64 3.37
N LEU A 81 12.39 -2.16 2.15
CA LEU A 81 13.05 -3.45 1.92
C LEU A 81 14.43 -3.50 2.57
N ASN A 82 15.24 -2.46 2.39
CA ASN A 82 16.61 -2.41 2.90
C ASN A 82 16.72 -2.15 4.41
N SER A 83 15.63 -1.73 5.07
CA SER A 83 15.66 -1.35 6.48
C SER A 83 15.13 -2.42 7.44
N ASN A 84 14.53 -3.51 6.93
CA ASN A 84 14.03 -4.59 7.76
C ASN A 84 14.86 -5.88 7.63
N ASP A 85 14.90 -6.66 8.71
CA ASP A 85 15.71 -7.88 8.82
C ASP A 85 15.40 -8.94 7.75
N TRP A 86 14.19 -8.90 7.19
CA TRP A 86 13.67 -9.91 6.29
C TRP A 86 13.88 -9.57 4.81
N ASN A 87 14.39 -8.37 4.50
CA ASN A 87 14.44 -7.83 3.14
C ASN A 87 13.11 -8.00 2.39
N GLY A 88 12.00 -7.80 3.11
CA GLY A 88 10.66 -8.06 2.61
C GLY A 88 9.73 -6.85 2.72
N LEU A 89 8.56 -6.97 2.11
CA LEU A 89 7.51 -5.96 2.18
C LEU A 89 6.31 -6.52 2.95
N PRO A 90 5.73 -5.75 3.87
CA PRO A 90 4.65 -6.24 4.70
C PRO A 90 3.36 -6.47 3.91
N GLU A 91 2.48 -7.29 4.46
CA GLU A 91 1.12 -7.47 3.93
C GLU A 91 0.32 -6.16 3.99
N LEU A 92 0.31 -5.57 5.18
CA LEU A 92 -0.38 -4.33 5.50
C LEU A 92 0.40 -3.52 6.53
N THR A 93 0.08 -2.24 6.61
CA THR A 93 0.48 -1.35 7.70
C THR A 93 -0.74 -0.81 8.42
N ASN A 94 -0.51 -0.34 9.64
CA ASN A 94 -1.47 0.49 10.35
C ASN A 94 -1.58 1.86 9.67
N ASP A 95 -2.41 2.74 10.24
CA ASP A 95 -2.66 4.06 9.68
C ASP A 95 -1.36 4.86 9.50
N ASP A 96 -1.26 5.55 8.37
CA ASP A 96 -0.11 6.38 7.99
C ASP A 96 1.21 5.60 7.86
N GLY A 97 1.13 4.35 7.40
CA GLY A 97 2.30 3.51 7.17
C GLY A 97 2.98 2.99 8.44
N ARG A 98 2.37 3.15 9.63
CA ARG A 98 2.92 2.62 10.88
C ARG A 98 3.01 1.10 10.84
N LEU A 99 4.06 0.53 11.43
CA LEU A 99 4.23 -0.92 11.52
C LEU A 99 3.01 -1.56 12.20
N CYS A 100 2.52 -2.66 11.62
CA CYS A 100 1.53 -3.51 12.24
C CYS A 100 2.21 -4.81 12.70
N SER A 101 2.16 -5.10 14.00
CA SER A 101 2.78 -6.30 14.59
C SER A 101 2.10 -7.60 14.18
N TYR A 102 0.82 -7.54 13.77
CA TYR A 102 0.03 -8.70 13.31
C TYR A 102 0.13 -8.92 11.81
N SER A 103 0.84 -8.05 11.09
CA SER A 103 1.04 -8.16 9.64
C SER A 103 2.17 -9.13 9.33
N CYS A 104 1.98 -9.93 8.27
CA CYS A 104 3.09 -10.71 7.72
C CYS A 104 4.19 -9.76 7.23
N SER A 105 5.42 -9.91 7.75
CA SER A 105 6.54 -9.00 7.43
C SER A 105 7.06 -9.15 5.99
N VAL A 106 6.81 -10.28 5.35
CA VAL A 106 7.20 -10.58 3.96
C VAL A 106 6.04 -11.22 3.23
N GLN A 107 5.33 -10.43 2.42
CA GLN A 107 4.14 -10.91 1.75
C GLN A 107 4.28 -10.89 0.23
N ALA A 108 4.05 -12.05 -0.39
CA ALA A 108 4.35 -12.28 -1.81
C ALA A 108 3.58 -11.33 -2.74
N TRP A 109 2.28 -11.11 -2.47
CA TRP A 109 1.47 -10.22 -3.30
C TRP A 109 1.89 -8.75 -3.20
N SER A 110 2.50 -8.34 -2.08
CA SER A 110 2.91 -6.96 -1.86
C SER A 110 4.10 -6.63 -2.75
N SER A 111 5.08 -7.54 -2.78
CA SER A 111 6.24 -7.44 -3.66
C SER A 111 5.86 -7.62 -5.13
N ALA A 112 5.02 -8.61 -5.45
CA ALA A 112 4.67 -8.93 -6.84
C ALA A 112 4.05 -7.74 -7.57
N THR A 113 3.06 -7.06 -6.98
CA THR A 113 2.37 -5.96 -7.66
C THR A 113 3.25 -4.72 -7.85
N LEU A 114 4.21 -4.48 -6.94
CA LEU A 114 5.20 -3.41 -7.11
C LEU A 114 6.24 -3.75 -8.20
N VAL A 115 6.65 -5.02 -8.30
CA VAL A 115 7.51 -5.48 -9.40
C VAL A 115 6.79 -5.32 -10.74
N GLU A 116 5.50 -5.64 -10.82
CA GLU A 116 4.71 -5.37 -12.04
C GLU A 116 4.65 -3.87 -12.37
N ALA A 117 4.44 -3.00 -11.37
CA ALA A 117 4.45 -1.56 -11.58
C ALA A 117 5.81 -1.04 -12.09
N LEU A 118 6.91 -1.57 -11.55
CA LEU A 118 8.26 -1.27 -12.01
C LEU A 118 8.50 -1.78 -13.44
N TYR A 119 8.02 -2.99 -13.76
CA TYR A 119 8.11 -3.58 -15.10
C TYR A 119 7.41 -2.70 -16.14
N ASP A 120 6.18 -2.26 -15.84
CA ASP A 120 5.40 -1.38 -16.71
C ASP A 120 6.09 -0.02 -16.86
N LEU A 121 6.67 0.53 -15.79
CA LEU A 121 7.43 1.78 -15.81
C LEU A 121 8.72 1.70 -16.65
N ILE A 122 9.44 0.59 -16.61
CA ILE A 122 10.69 0.43 -17.39
C ILE A 122 10.38 0.29 -18.88
N ARG A 123 9.23 -0.27 -19.24
CA ARG A 123 8.76 -0.44 -20.62
C ARG A 123 7.87 0.71 -21.10
N SER A 124 7.76 1.79 -20.33
CA SER A 124 6.76 2.83 -20.56
C SER A 124 7.14 3.84 -21.62
#